data_AF-A0A527ZG90-F1
#
_entry.id   AF-A0A527ZG90-F1
#
_cell.length_a   1.000
_cell.length_b   1.000
_cell.length_c   1.000
_cell.angle_alpha   90.00
_cell.angle_beta   90.00
_cell.angle_gamma   90.00
#
_symmetry.space_group_name_H-M   'P 1'
#
loop_
_entity.id
_entity.type
_entity.pdbx_description
1 polymer ?
#
loop_
_entity_poly.entity_id
_entity_poly.type
_entity_poly.pdbx_seq_one_letter_code
_entity_poly.pdbx_strand_id
1 'polypeptide(L)'
;AGGSQDARSGLFWHERGDGHYTPEMITWLLTDVIRRAGLKPLRGKTGPRVHDLRHSMVVNKIIEWYRTGINPQDRLPFLATYLGHRDISSTLVYITVTQDLLHYANERFRTVGAPCLNLGQEVRS
;
A
#
# COMPACT_ATOMS: atom_id res chain seq x y z
N ALA A 1 -8.07 -29.42 8.21
CA ALA A 1 -9.07 -28.34 8.22
C ALA A 1 -9.98 -28.53 7.01
N GLY A 2 -11.22 -28.96 7.23
CA GLY A 2 -12.16 -29.40 6.19
C GLY A 2 -13.01 -28.26 5.66
N GLY A 3 -12.45 -27.46 4.76
CA GLY A 3 -13.22 -26.43 4.04
C GLY A 3 -14.20 -27.04 3.04
N SER A 4 -15.26 -26.29 2.74
CA SER A 4 -16.20 -26.64 1.68
C SER A 4 -15.48 -26.71 0.32
N GLN A 5 -15.76 -27.76 -0.45
CA GLN A 5 -15.23 -27.92 -1.83
C GLN A 5 -16.13 -27.28 -2.90
N ASP A 6 -17.23 -26.64 -2.49
CA ASP A 6 -18.08 -25.89 -3.42
C ASP A 6 -17.36 -24.63 -3.92
N ALA A 7 -17.30 -24.45 -5.24
CA ALA A 7 -16.70 -23.31 -5.90
C ALA A 7 -17.33 -21.96 -5.52
N ARG A 8 -18.56 -21.97 -4.96
CA ARG A 8 -19.23 -20.76 -4.44
C ARG A 8 -18.90 -20.47 -2.98
N SER A 9 -18.18 -21.35 -2.30
CA SER A 9 -17.78 -21.13 -0.92
C SER A 9 -16.72 -20.04 -0.82
N GLY A 10 -16.83 -19.20 0.20
CA GLY A 10 -15.84 -18.15 0.44
C GLY A 10 -14.46 -18.74 0.71
N LEU A 11 -13.41 -18.14 0.13
CA LEU A 11 -12.02 -18.52 0.42
C LEU A 11 -11.70 -18.43 1.92
N PHE A 12 -12.35 -17.52 2.63
CA PHE A 12 -12.34 -17.44 4.09
C PHE A 12 -13.72 -17.83 4.63
N TRP A 13 -13.80 -19.02 5.23
CA TRP A 13 -15.02 -19.57 5.80
C TRP A 13 -14.90 -19.76 7.32
N HIS A 14 -16.02 -19.93 7.99
CA HIS A 14 -16.09 -20.22 9.43
C HIS A 14 -17.12 -21.32 9.69
N GLU A 15 -17.00 -22.02 10.83
CA GLU A 15 -17.78 -23.23 11.12
C GLU A 15 -19.24 -22.96 11.52
N ARG A 16 -19.69 -21.70 11.57
CA ARG A 16 -21.00 -21.30 12.12
C ARG A 16 -21.91 -20.65 11.06
N GLY A 17 -22.53 -21.44 10.18
CA GLY A 17 -23.54 -20.99 9.22
C GLY A 17 -23.06 -20.92 7.76
N ASP A 18 -23.82 -20.24 6.89
CA ASP A 18 -23.57 -20.12 5.43
C ASP A 18 -22.26 -19.37 5.08
N GLY A 19 -21.13 -20.04 5.31
CA GLY A 19 -20.05 -20.15 4.32
C GLY A 19 -19.12 -18.97 4.05
N HIS A 20 -19.26 -17.81 4.69
CA HIS A 20 -18.33 -16.69 4.49
C HIS A 20 -18.32 -15.67 5.64
N TYR A 21 -17.22 -14.95 5.79
CA TYR A 21 -17.16 -13.79 6.67
C TYR A 21 -17.73 -12.55 5.98
N THR A 22 -18.55 -11.79 6.71
CA THR A 22 -18.99 -10.47 6.24
C THR A 22 -17.84 -9.45 6.34
N PRO A 23 -17.83 -8.39 5.53
CA PRO A 23 -16.82 -7.32 5.63
C PRO A 23 -16.70 -6.70 7.02
N GLU A 24 -17.81 -6.60 7.75
CA GLU A 24 -17.86 -6.06 9.11
C GLU A 24 -17.13 -6.98 10.08
N MET A 25 -17.34 -8.29 9.98
CA MET A 25 -16.66 -9.28 10.82
C MET A 25 -15.15 -9.28 10.56
N ILE A 26 -14.72 -9.23 9.29
CA ILE A 26 -13.30 -9.13 8.93
C ILE A 26 -12.69 -7.85 9.51
N THR A 27 -13.39 -6.71 9.37
CA THR A 27 -12.93 -5.43 9.93
C THR A 27 -12.79 -5.50 11.44
N TRP A 28 -13.74 -6.15 12.12
CA TRP A 28 -13.70 -6.35 13.57
C TRP A 28 -12.51 -7.23 13.99
N LEU A 29 -12.32 -8.38 13.34
CA LEU A 29 -11.22 -9.30 13.61
C LEU A 29 -9.85 -8.62 13.41
N LEU A 30 -9.67 -7.89 12.30
CA LEU A 30 -8.44 -7.14 12.05
C LEU A 30 -8.21 -6.03 13.09
N THR A 31 -9.27 -5.33 13.49
CA THR A 31 -9.17 -4.30 14.55
C THR A 31 -8.77 -4.92 15.88
N ASP A 32 -9.28 -6.12 16.20
CA ASP A 32 -8.92 -6.86 17.40
C ASP A 32 -7.43 -7.27 17.39
N VAL A 33 -6.92 -7.75 16.26
CA VAL A 33 -5.48 -8.03 16.09
C VAL A 33 -4.63 -6.77 16.30
N ILE A 34 -5.01 -5.63 15.71
CA ILE A 34 -4.29 -4.36 15.89
C ILE A 34 -4.28 -3.94 17.38
N ARG A 35 -5.36 -4.18 18.11
CA ARG A 35 -5.44 -3.91 19.56
C ARG A 35 -4.53 -4.85 20.36
N ARG A 36 -4.57 -6.15 20.07
CA ARG A 36 -3.71 -7.14 20.73
C ARG A 36 -2.22 -6.89 20.48
N ALA A 37 -1.89 -6.32 19.32
CA ALA A 37 -0.53 -5.89 18.99
C ALA A 37 -0.09 -4.60 19.74
N GLY A 38 -0.97 -3.98 20.54
CA GLY A 38 -0.68 -2.75 21.28
C GLY A 38 -0.68 -1.49 20.42
N LEU A 39 -1.05 -1.59 19.15
CA LEU A 39 -1.03 -0.46 18.19
C LEU A 39 -2.30 0.38 18.26
N LYS A 40 -3.37 -0.13 18.88
CA LYS A 40 -4.64 0.58 19.07
C LYS A 40 -5.16 0.38 20.50
N PRO A 41 -5.74 1.41 21.14
CA PRO A 41 -6.38 1.26 22.44
C PRO A 41 -7.53 0.24 22.41
N LEU A 42 -7.74 -0.44 23.54
CA LEU A 42 -8.76 -1.48 23.71
C LEU A 42 -10.18 -0.97 23.42
N ARG A 43 -10.42 0.33 23.61
CA ARG A 43 -11.68 1.01 23.33
C ARG A 43 -11.45 2.30 22.54
N GLY A 44 -12.49 2.75 21.86
CA GLY A 44 -12.46 3.97 21.05
C GLY A 44 -11.94 3.76 19.62
N LYS A 45 -11.87 4.87 18.89
CA LYS A 45 -11.54 4.90 17.45
C LYS A 45 -10.12 5.39 17.15
N THR A 46 -9.43 5.97 18.12
CA THR A 46 -8.05 6.49 18.00
C THR A 46 -7.07 5.39 17.58
N GLY A 47 -6.04 5.72 16.81
CA GLY A 47 -5.02 4.79 16.32
C GLY A 47 -5.33 4.17 14.95
N PRO A 48 -4.49 3.24 14.47
CA PRO A 48 -4.54 2.71 13.11
C PRO A 48 -5.90 2.09 12.74
N ARG A 49 -6.26 2.24 11.46
CA ARG A 49 -7.44 1.68 10.81
C ARG A 49 -7.02 0.50 9.95
N VAL A 50 -7.99 -0.36 9.60
CA VAL A 50 -7.75 -1.49 8.69
C VAL A 50 -7.19 -1.05 7.33
N HIS A 51 -7.64 0.10 6.80
CA HIS A 51 -7.10 0.66 5.56
C HIS A 51 -5.62 1.06 5.65
N ASP A 52 -5.13 1.37 6.85
CA ASP A 52 -3.74 1.79 7.06
C ASP A 52 -2.78 0.60 6.91
N LEU A 53 -3.27 -0.65 6.99
CA LEU A 53 -2.50 -1.86 6.62
C LEU A 53 -2.20 -1.89 5.12
N ARG A 54 -3.19 -1.57 4.28
CA ARG A 54 -3.00 -1.43 2.83
C ARG A 54 -2.01 -0.31 2.52
N HIS A 55 -2.14 0.81 3.23
CA HIS A 55 -1.19 1.92 3.11
C HIS A 55 0.24 1.51 3.45
N SER A 56 0.43 0.83 4.59
CA SER A 56 1.74 0.37 5.03
C SER A 56 2.38 -0.61 4.04
N MET A 57 1.60 -1.52 3.45
CA MET A 57 2.08 -2.43 2.42
C MET A 57 2.58 -1.68 1.18
N VAL A 58 1.82 -0.70 0.70
CA VAL A 58 2.18 0.11 -0.46
C VAL A 58 3.47 0.89 -0.22
N VAL A 59 3.56 1.58 0.92
CA VAL A 59 4.76 2.35 1.29
C VAL A 59 5.98 1.43 1.39
N ASN A 60 5.88 0.30 2.08
CA ASN A 60 7.00 -0.65 2.20
C ASN A 60 7.45 -1.18 0.83
N LYS A 61 6.51 -1.47 -0.09
CA LYS A 61 6.85 -1.94 -1.44
C LYS A 61 7.58 -0.87 -2.25
N ILE A 62 7.16 0.39 -2.14
CA ILE A 62 7.83 1.49 -2.83
C ILE A 62 9.24 1.73 -2.24
N ILE A 63 9.38 1.69 -0.92
CA ILE A 63 10.69 1.79 -0.24
C ILE A 63 11.61 0.66 -0.69
N GLU A 64 11.12 -0.58 -0.75
CA GLU A 64 11.86 -1.74 -1.24
C GLU A 64 12.39 -1.49 -2.65
N TRP A 65 11.55 -0.99 -3.57
CA TRP A 65 11.99 -0.65 -4.93
C TRP A 65 13.10 0.37 -4.96
N TYR A 66 12.99 1.44 -4.17
CA TYR A 66 14.08 2.42 -4.06
C TYR A 66 15.37 1.78 -3.56
N ARG A 67 15.30 0.94 -2.52
CA ARG A 67 16.47 0.26 -1.95
C ARG A 67 17.13 -0.71 -2.92
N THR A 68 16.36 -1.33 -3.82
CA THR A 68 16.87 -2.26 -4.83
C THR A 68 17.19 -1.58 -6.17
N GLY A 69 17.16 -0.25 -6.24
CA GLY A 69 17.43 0.52 -7.47
C GLY A 69 16.35 0.44 -8.55
N ILE A 70 15.20 -0.15 -8.25
CA ILE A 70 14.05 -0.20 -9.16
C ILE A 70 13.40 1.19 -9.20
N ASN A 71 13.04 1.66 -10.39
CA ASN A 71 12.24 2.88 -10.54
C ASN A 71 10.78 2.60 -10.18
N PRO A 72 10.22 3.22 -9.12
CA PRO A 72 8.82 3.00 -8.75
C PRO A 72 7.85 3.42 -9.84
N GLN A 73 8.16 4.48 -10.61
CA GLN A 73 7.27 4.99 -11.66
C GLN A 73 6.92 3.92 -12.69
N ASP A 74 7.88 3.09 -13.06
CA ASP A 74 7.71 2.00 -14.03
C ASP A 74 6.88 0.84 -13.46
N ARG A 75 6.68 0.80 -12.13
CA ARG A 75 6.00 -0.27 -11.40
C ARG A 75 4.65 0.17 -10.82
N LEU A 76 4.37 1.47 -10.75
CA LEU A 76 3.11 2.01 -10.23
C LEU A 76 1.86 1.49 -10.95
N PRO A 77 1.83 1.32 -12.29
CA PRO A 77 0.65 0.76 -12.95
C PRO A 77 0.32 -0.65 -12.45
N PHE A 78 1.33 -1.50 -12.28
CA PHE A 78 1.17 -2.86 -11.76
C PHE A 78 0.67 -2.85 -10.31
N LEU A 79 1.19 -1.93 -9.49
CA LEU A 79 0.74 -1.78 -8.11
C LEU A 79 -0.71 -1.29 -8.04
N ALA A 80 -1.10 -0.35 -8.91
CA ALA A 80 -2.48 0.12 -8.99
C ALA A 80 -3.43 -1.03 -9.35
N THR A 81 -3.07 -1.88 -10.33
CA THR A 81 -3.82 -3.08 -10.68
C THR A 81 -3.92 -4.05 -9.50
N TYR A 82 -2.81 -4.31 -8.80
CA TYR A 82 -2.78 -5.18 -7.62
C TYR A 82 -3.71 -4.68 -6.50
N LEU A 83 -3.81 -3.36 -6.32
CA LEU A 83 -4.69 -2.74 -5.32
C LEU A 83 -6.15 -2.68 -5.77
N GLY A 84 -6.45 -3.05 -7.02
CA GLY A 84 -7.78 -2.90 -7.61
C GLY A 84 -8.18 -1.43 -7.83
N HIS A 85 -7.21 -0.52 -7.95
CA HIS A 85 -7.49 0.88 -8.22
C HIS A 85 -7.85 1.07 -9.69
N ARG A 86 -8.97 1.76 -9.94
CA ARG A 86 -9.41 2.15 -11.28
C ARG A 86 -8.59 3.32 -11.85
N ASP A 87 -7.94 4.10 -10.99
CA ASP A 87 -7.13 5.26 -11.37
C ASP A 87 -5.77 5.27 -10.63
N ILE A 88 -4.69 5.60 -11.35
CA ILE A 88 -3.34 5.78 -10.83
C ILE A 88 -3.27 6.91 -9.80
N SER A 89 -4.14 7.92 -9.90
CA SER A 89 -4.21 9.03 -8.94
C SER A 89 -4.44 8.54 -7.50
N SER A 90 -5.20 7.46 -7.31
CA SER A 90 -5.41 6.83 -5.99
C SER A 90 -4.13 6.18 -5.45
N THR A 91 -3.20 5.79 -6.31
CA THR A 91 -1.89 5.22 -5.95
C THR A 91 -0.83 6.31 -5.74
N LEU A 92 -0.94 7.45 -6.45
CA LEU A 92 -0.01 8.58 -6.31
C LEU A 92 -0.11 9.27 -4.94
N VAL A 93 -1.28 9.24 -4.28
CA VAL A 93 -1.46 9.73 -2.89
C VAL A 93 -0.50 9.06 -1.90
N TYR A 94 -0.11 7.80 -2.13
CA TYR A 94 0.84 7.10 -1.25
C TYR A 94 2.27 7.62 -1.38
N ILE A 95 2.64 8.18 -2.55
CA ILE A 95 3.97 8.76 -2.78
C ILE A 95 4.08 10.15 -2.15
N THR A 96 3.01 10.93 -2.19
CA THR A 96 3.02 12.34 -1.75
C THR A 96 3.00 12.50 -0.23
N VAL A 97 2.52 11.51 0.52
CA VAL A 97 2.29 11.64 1.97
C VAL A 97 3.51 11.30 2.83
N THR A 98 4.45 10.50 2.34
CA THR A 98 5.62 10.11 3.15
C THR A 98 6.81 11.02 2.85
N GLN A 99 7.15 11.91 3.79
CA GLN A 99 8.29 12.85 3.69
C GLN A 99 9.62 12.13 3.38
N ASP A 100 9.82 10.91 3.89
CA ASP A 100 10.99 10.07 3.58
C ASP A 100 11.05 9.67 2.11
N LEU A 101 9.89 9.45 1.48
CA LEU A 101 9.77 9.07 0.08
C LEU A 101 10.03 10.26 -0.85
N LEU A 102 9.60 11.46 -0.43
CA LEU A 102 10.00 12.73 -1.05
C LEU A 102 11.51 12.96 -0.91
N HIS A 103 12.11 12.63 0.23
CA HIS A 103 13.56 12.71 0.43
C HIS A 103 14.31 11.80 -0.56
N TYR A 104 13.97 10.50 -0.61
CA TYR A 104 14.59 9.56 -1.56
C TYR A 104 14.34 9.93 -3.04
N ALA A 105 13.14 10.42 -3.36
CA ALA A 105 12.83 10.91 -4.71
C ALA A 105 13.66 12.15 -5.09
N ASN A 106 13.88 13.07 -4.14
CA ASN A 106 14.68 14.28 -4.34
C ASN A 106 16.17 13.95 -4.49
N GLU A 107 16.70 13.00 -3.72
CA GLU A 107 18.07 12.50 -3.91
C GLU A 107 18.26 11.86 -5.28
N ARG A 108 17.29 11.05 -5.74
CA ARG A 108 17.32 10.49 -7.10
C ARG A 108 17.19 11.56 -8.18
N PHE A 109 16.36 12.57 -7.98
CA PHE A 109 16.23 13.68 -8.92
C PHE A 109 17.54 14.47 -9.06
N ARG A 110 18.26 14.72 -7.96
CA ARG A 110 19.57 15.40 -8.00
C ARG A 110 20.64 14.59 -8.76
N THR A 111 20.60 13.28 -8.65
CA THR A 111 21.58 12.40 -9.28
C THR A 111 21.27 12.10 -10.75
N VAL A 112 19.99 11.95 -11.10
CA VAL A 112 19.57 11.52 -12.45
C VAL A 112 18.91 12.63 -13.25
N GLY A 113 18.05 13.46 -12.64
CA GLY A 113 17.24 14.47 -13.35
C GLY A 113 17.90 15.84 -13.50
N ALA A 114 18.64 16.30 -12.48
CA ALA A 114 19.30 17.60 -12.50
C ALA A 114 20.37 17.75 -13.61
N PRO A 115 21.19 16.73 -13.94
CA PRO A 115 22.14 16.81 -15.05
C PRO A 115 21.46 16.97 -16.41
N CYS A 116 20.28 16.35 -16.62
CA CYS A 116 19.53 16.42 -17.87
C CYS A 116 18.93 17.80 -18.14
N LEU A 117 18.61 18.55 -17.08
CA LEU A 117 18.10 19.92 -17.18
C LEU A 117 19.21 20.92 -17.51
N ASN A 118 20.41 20.70 -16.99
CA ASN A 118 21.58 21.56 -17.25
C ASN A 118 22.07 21.44 -18.71
N LEU A 119 22.04 20.25 -19.30
CA LEU A 119 22.33 20.02 -20.73
C LEU A 119 21.36 20.77 -21.66
N GLY A 120 20.12 21.01 -21.22
CA GLY A 120 19.15 21.80 -21.98
C GLY A 120 19.34 23.31 -21.90
N GLN A 121 20.12 23.81 -20.93
CA GLN A 121 20.44 25.23 -20.78
C GLN A 121 21.75 25.63 -21.48
N GLU A 122 22.74 24.74 -21.54
CA GLU A 122 24.00 24.99 -22.28
C GLU A 122 23.83 25.00 -23.80
N VAL A 123 22.85 24.26 -24.35
CA VAL A 123 22.58 24.23 -25.81
C VAL A 123 21.85 25.50 -26.30
N ARG A 124 21.49 26.43 -25.39
CA ARG A 124 20.76 27.67 -25.69
C ARG A 124 21.54 28.94 -25.34
N SER A 125 22.86 28.87 -25.26
CA SER A 125 23.78 30.02 -25.09
C SER A 125 24.82 30.08 -26.19
#